data_AF-A0A3N5V0K0-F1
#
_entry.id   AF-A0A3N5V0K0-F1
#
_cell.length_a   1.000
_cell.length_b   1.000
_cell.length_c   1.000
_cell.angle_alpha   90.00
_cell.angle_beta   90.00
_cell.angle_gamma   90.00
#
_symmetry.space_group_name_H-M   'P 1'
#
loop_
_entity.id
_entity.type
_entity.pdbx_description
1 polymer ?
#
loop_
_entity_poly.entity_id
_entity_poly.type
_entity_poly.pdbx_seq_one_letter_code
_entity_poly.pdbx_strand_id
1 'polypeptide(L)'
;MKRRFVAQQATTVRDLQRVMTKISATSLRIEQDVMGGGVKIVFDRAGKRYVRECTKYENSLDNLRVIGLQIEYLYRALEVYSEDIVETSFDIEFDRIFNGFLATPDDTALLLGDGKDPWFVILGVKVDAKRDAIRSAYKALSLVHHPDRGGTDEDMARLNIAFKEGMNIAKV
;
A
#
# COMPACT_ATOMS: atom_id res chain seq x y z
N MET A 1 -28.68 -7.83 -18.49
CA MET A 1 -27.65 -6.78 -18.28
C MET A 1 -26.43 -7.11 -19.15
N LYS A 2 -25.94 -6.16 -19.98
CA LYS A 2 -24.89 -6.43 -20.96
C LYS A 2 -23.51 -6.25 -20.33
N ARG A 3 -22.77 -7.34 -20.14
CA ARG A 3 -21.40 -7.30 -19.59
C ARG A 3 -20.44 -6.57 -20.55
N ARG A 4 -19.48 -5.84 -19.99
CA ARG A 4 -18.42 -5.17 -20.75
C ARG A 4 -17.42 -6.16 -21.29
N PHE A 5 -17.07 -7.17 -20.49
CA PHE A 5 -16.15 -8.24 -20.87
C PHE A 5 -16.87 -9.59 -20.89
N VAL A 6 -16.46 -10.45 -21.83
CA VAL A 6 -17.00 -11.81 -21.96
C VAL A 6 -16.22 -12.81 -21.09
N ALA A 7 -15.12 -12.37 -20.47
CA ALA A 7 -14.25 -13.22 -19.68
C ALA A 7 -14.98 -13.87 -18.50
N GLN A 8 -14.68 -15.15 -18.27
CA GLN A 8 -15.13 -15.91 -17.12
C GLN A 8 -14.34 -15.53 -15.85
N GLN A 9 -14.91 -15.81 -14.68
CA GLN A 9 -14.27 -15.50 -13.40
C GLN A 9 -12.94 -16.22 -13.23
N ALA A 10 -12.91 -17.53 -13.52
CA ALA A 10 -11.69 -18.33 -13.43
C ALA A 10 -10.57 -17.78 -14.32
N THR A 11 -10.89 -17.31 -15.53
CA THR A 11 -9.92 -16.69 -16.43
C THR A 11 -9.41 -15.37 -15.86
N THR A 12 -10.30 -14.51 -15.38
CA THR A 12 -9.94 -13.19 -14.84
C THR A 12 -9.05 -13.29 -13.60
N VAL A 13 -9.36 -14.21 -12.69
CA VAL A 13 -8.55 -14.45 -11.49
C VAL A 13 -7.19 -15.05 -11.86
N ARG A 14 -7.14 -16.00 -12.80
CA ARG A 14 -5.88 -16.59 -13.27
C ARG A 14 -4.97 -15.55 -13.92
N ASP A 15 -5.53 -14.68 -14.76
CA ASP A 15 -4.79 -13.61 -15.41
C ASP A 15 -4.23 -12.62 -14.38
N LEU A 16 -5.04 -12.25 -13.37
CA LEU A 16 -4.60 -11.41 -12.27
C LEU A 16 -3.46 -12.05 -11.47
N GLN A 17 -3.57 -13.34 -11.12
CA GLN A 17 -2.51 -14.08 -10.43
C GLN A 17 -1.22 -14.09 -11.25
N ARG A 18 -1.31 -14.28 -12.57
CA ARG A 18 -0.15 -14.20 -13.47
C ARG A 18 0.51 -12.82 -13.44
N VAL A 19 -0.29 -11.75 -13.40
CA VAL A 19 0.23 -10.38 -13.25
C VAL A 19 0.92 -10.22 -11.91
N MET A 20 0.34 -10.71 -10.80
CA MET A 20 0.97 -10.65 -9.47
C MET A 20 2.32 -11.35 -9.44
N THR A 21 2.44 -12.52 -10.06
CA THR A 21 3.73 -13.23 -10.18
C THR A 21 4.75 -12.43 -10.97
N LYS A 22 4.34 -11.79 -12.08
CA LYS A 22 5.25 -10.98 -12.91
C LYS A 22 5.82 -9.78 -12.16
N ILE A 23 5.02 -9.14 -11.30
CA ILE A 23 5.42 -7.95 -10.56
C ILE A 23 6.08 -8.27 -9.21
N SER A 24 6.36 -9.55 -8.92
CA SER A 24 6.86 -10.03 -7.63
C SER A 24 5.96 -9.63 -6.44
N ALA A 25 4.63 -9.62 -6.65
CA ALA A 25 3.66 -9.37 -5.60
C ALA A 25 3.25 -10.65 -4.87
N THR A 26 2.89 -10.48 -3.60
CA THR A 26 2.49 -11.52 -2.65
C THR A 26 1.19 -11.13 -1.96
N SER A 27 0.64 -12.02 -1.12
CA SER A 27 -0.54 -11.74 -0.29
C SER A 27 -1.78 -11.28 -1.06
N LEU A 28 -1.95 -11.68 -2.33
CA LEU A 28 -3.11 -11.29 -3.14
C LEU A 28 -4.42 -11.69 -2.43
N ARG A 29 -5.25 -10.68 -2.13
CA ARG A 29 -6.62 -10.83 -1.66
C ARG A 29 -7.56 -10.13 -2.61
N ILE A 30 -8.68 -10.78 -2.93
CA ILE A 30 -9.72 -10.26 -3.80
C ILE A 30 -11.03 -10.26 -3.00
N GLU A 31 -11.61 -9.09 -2.82
CA GLU A 31 -12.91 -8.88 -2.18
C GLU A 31 -13.87 -8.36 -3.24
N GLN A 32 -14.96 -9.10 -3.47
CA GLN A 32 -15.97 -8.72 -4.46
C GLN A 32 -17.30 -8.51 -3.73
N ASP A 33 -17.86 -7.32 -3.87
CA ASP A 33 -19.24 -7.05 -3.51
C ASP A 33 -20.14 -7.55 -4.65
N VAL A 34 -20.76 -8.71 -4.42
CA VAL A 34 -21.62 -9.36 -5.40
C VAL A 34 -22.93 -8.59 -5.61
N MET A 35 -23.35 -7.77 -4.64
CA MET A 35 -24.61 -7.02 -4.68
C MET A 35 -24.43 -5.62 -5.28
N GLY A 36 -23.38 -4.90 -4.89
CA GLY A 36 -23.06 -3.55 -5.39
C GLY A 36 -22.11 -3.54 -6.60
N GLY A 37 -21.60 -4.70 -7.01
CA GLY A 37 -20.66 -4.82 -8.14
C GLY A 37 -19.26 -4.31 -7.83
N GLY A 38 -18.97 -3.82 -6.63
CA GLY A 38 -17.66 -3.32 -6.23
C GLY A 38 -16.60 -4.43 -6.16
N VAL A 39 -15.35 -4.06 -6.42
CA VAL A 39 -14.20 -4.95 -6.22
C VAL A 39 -13.07 -4.21 -5.51
N LYS A 40 -12.48 -4.85 -4.51
CA LYS A 40 -11.27 -4.44 -3.82
C LYS A 40 -10.20 -5.52 -3.96
N ILE A 41 -8.98 -5.12 -4.30
CA ILE A 41 -7.82 -6.00 -4.40
C ILE A 41 -6.74 -5.47 -3.48
N VAL A 42 -6.14 -6.36 -2.70
CA VAL A 42 -5.01 -6.06 -1.83
C VAL A 42 -3.86 -6.97 -2.21
N PHE A 43 -2.64 -6.44 -2.29
CA PHE A 43 -1.42 -7.23 -2.50
C PHE A 43 -0.21 -6.52 -1.89
N ASP A 44 0.84 -7.28 -1.60
CA ASP A 44 2.08 -6.78 -1.02
C ASP A 44 3.24 -6.92 -2.03
N ARG A 45 4.05 -5.87 -2.20
CA ARG A 45 5.23 -5.86 -3.08
C ARG A 45 6.33 -5.01 -2.47
N ALA A 46 7.58 -5.49 -2.48
CA ALA A 46 8.74 -4.78 -1.95
C ALA A 46 8.53 -4.24 -0.50
N GLY A 47 7.85 -5.04 0.34
CA GLY A 47 7.54 -4.66 1.72
C GLY A 47 6.42 -3.62 1.89
N LYS A 48 5.76 -3.19 0.80
CA LYS A 48 4.64 -2.25 0.82
C LYS A 48 3.34 -2.91 0.43
N ARG A 49 2.23 -2.46 1.04
CA ARG A 49 0.88 -2.91 0.72
C ARG A 49 0.20 -1.96 -0.25
N TYR A 50 -0.45 -2.53 -1.26
CA TYR A 50 -1.20 -1.81 -2.29
C TYR A 50 -2.66 -2.23 -2.25
N VAL A 51 -3.58 -1.26 -2.43
CA VAL A 51 -5.02 -1.49 -2.30
C VAL A 51 -5.78 -0.82 -3.44
N ARG A 52 -6.41 -1.60 -4.31
CA ARG A 52 -7.17 -1.05 -5.44
C ARG A 52 -8.63 -1.39 -5.38
N GLU A 53 -9.46 -0.35 -5.42
CA GLU A 53 -10.91 -0.47 -5.50
C GLU A 53 -11.46 -0.04 -6.86
N CYS A 54 -12.52 -0.69 -7.34
CA CYS A 54 -13.20 -0.33 -8.57
C CYS A 54 -14.69 -0.61 -8.45
N THR A 55 -15.49 0.43 -8.68
CA THR A 55 -16.97 0.42 -8.66
C THR A 55 -17.56 0.96 -9.97
N LYS A 56 -16.74 1.03 -11.03
CA LYS A 56 -17.09 1.67 -12.30
C LYS A 56 -18.24 0.98 -13.04
N TYR A 57 -18.31 -0.34 -12.95
CA TYR A 57 -19.33 -1.17 -13.61
C TYR A 57 -20.23 -1.82 -12.57
N GLU A 58 -21.48 -2.07 -12.92
CA GLU A 58 -22.43 -2.79 -12.06
C GLU A 58 -22.04 -4.26 -11.83
N ASN A 59 -21.24 -4.82 -12.74
CA ASN A 59 -20.77 -6.21 -12.62
C ASN A 59 -19.38 -6.27 -11.99
N SER A 60 -19.26 -6.94 -10.84
CA SER A 60 -18.00 -7.11 -10.12
C SER A 60 -16.91 -7.76 -10.96
N LEU A 61 -17.24 -8.72 -11.82
CA LEU A 61 -16.25 -9.38 -12.64
C LEU A 61 -15.66 -8.44 -13.71
N ASP A 62 -16.44 -7.48 -14.20
CA ASP A 62 -15.95 -6.46 -15.12
C ASP A 62 -15.04 -5.45 -14.40
N ASN A 63 -15.36 -5.07 -13.16
CA ASN A 63 -14.49 -4.26 -12.31
C ASN A 63 -13.17 -4.97 -11.98
N LEU A 64 -13.22 -6.26 -11.63
CA LEU A 64 -12.04 -7.09 -11.38
C LEU A 64 -11.13 -7.14 -12.61
N ARG A 65 -11.71 -7.34 -13.81
CA ARG A 65 -10.95 -7.38 -15.06
C ARG A 65 -10.27 -6.05 -15.36
N VAL A 66 -10.93 -4.93 -15.08
CA VAL A 66 -10.36 -3.59 -15.25
C VAL A 66 -9.15 -3.35 -14.34
N ILE A 67 -9.24 -3.74 -13.06
CA ILE A 67 -8.09 -3.61 -12.16
C ILE A 67 -6.92 -4.44 -12.70
N GLY A 68 -7.15 -5.70 -13.09
CA GLY A 68 -6.09 -6.55 -13.65
C GLY A 68 -5.41 -5.96 -14.89
N LEU A 69 -6.21 -5.42 -15.83
CA LEU A 69 -5.68 -4.73 -17.02
C LEU A 69 -4.90 -3.47 -16.68
N GLN A 70 -5.38 -2.68 -15.71
CA GLN A 70 -4.70 -1.45 -15.28
C GLN A 70 -3.30 -1.76 -14.74
N ILE A 71 -3.20 -2.74 -13.83
CA ILE A 71 -1.91 -3.16 -13.24
C ILE A 71 -0.98 -3.70 -14.33
N GLU A 72 -1.50 -4.53 -15.24
CA GLU A 72 -0.71 -5.11 -16.34
C GLU A 72 -0.15 -4.04 -17.30
N TYR A 73 -0.96 -3.06 -17.69
CA TYR A 73 -0.51 -2.00 -18.60
C TYR A 73 0.52 -1.07 -17.96
N LEU A 74 0.36 -0.75 -16.68
CA LEU A 74 1.34 0.06 -15.95
C LEU A 74 2.66 -0.68 -15.78
N TYR A 75 2.61 -1.98 -15.45
CA TYR A 75 3.81 -2.81 -15.40
C TYR A 75 4.52 -2.89 -16.76
N ARG A 76 3.77 -3.13 -17.84
CA ARG A 76 4.36 -3.16 -19.20
C ARG A 76 4.97 -1.82 -19.59
N ALA A 77 4.36 -0.70 -19.19
CA ALA A 77 4.92 0.62 -19.46
C ALA A 77 6.28 0.81 -18.76
N LEU A 78 6.42 0.35 -17.51
CA LEU A 78 7.71 0.32 -16.81
C LEU A 78 8.70 -0.58 -17.55
N GLU A 79 8.34 -1.84 -17.80
CA GLU A 79 9.20 -2.83 -18.45
C GLU A 79 9.72 -2.41 -19.83
N VAL A 80 8.92 -1.66 -20.61
CA VAL A 80 9.27 -1.27 -21.99
C VAL A 80 9.99 0.08 -22.06
N TYR A 81 9.73 1.02 -21.15
CA TYR A 81 10.20 2.40 -21.27
C TYR A 81 11.22 2.84 -20.22
N SER A 82 11.51 2.05 -19.19
CA SER A 82 12.59 2.34 -18.27
C SER A 82 13.93 1.84 -18.82
N GLU A 83 14.89 2.73 -19.06
CA GLU A 83 16.26 2.37 -19.43
C GLU A 83 16.95 1.62 -18.28
N ASP A 84 17.72 0.56 -18.61
CA ASP A 84 18.55 -0.28 -17.72
C ASP A 84 18.16 -0.26 -16.23
N ILE A 85 17.13 -1.03 -15.89
CA ILE A 85 16.66 -1.17 -14.51
C ILE A 85 17.72 -1.86 -13.65
N VAL A 86 18.32 -1.11 -12.73
CA VAL A 86 18.72 -1.65 -11.42
C VAL A 86 17.43 -1.84 -10.62
N GLU A 87 17.25 -2.99 -9.95
CA GLU A 87 16.02 -3.38 -9.21
C GLU A 87 15.42 -2.24 -8.35
N THR A 88 16.30 -1.42 -7.76
CA THR A 88 15.98 -0.20 -6.98
C THR A 88 15.21 0.88 -7.76
N SER A 89 15.50 1.10 -9.05
CA SER A 89 14.84 2.12 -9.88
C SER A 89 13.42 1.72 -10.27
N PHE A 90 13.20 0.43 -10.54
CA PHE A 90 11.87 -0.09 -10.80
C PHE A 90 10.95 0.03 -9.57
N ASP A 91 11.48 -0.21 -8.38
CA ASP A 91 10.73 0.02 -7.14
C ASP A 91 10.29 1.47 -6.99
N ILE A 92 11.14 2.44 -7.30
CA ILE A 92 10.82 3.87 -7.20
C ILE A 92 9.75 4.27 -8.23
N GLU A 93 9.84 3.80 -9.46
CA GLU A 93 8.86 4.13 -10.50
C GLU A 93 7.54 3.39 -10.30
N PHE A 94 7.60 2.12 -9.89
CA PHE A 94 6.43 1.37 -9.45
C PHE A 94 5.76 2.08 -8.28
N ASP A 95 6.52 2.49 -7.26
CA ASP A 95 5.99 3.26 -6.14
C ASP A 95 5.31 4.55 -6.61
N ARG A 96 5.89 5.31 -7.54
CA ARG A 96 5.29 6.57 -8.05
C ARG A 96 3.97 6.32 -8.79
N ILE A 97 3.94 5.31 -9.66
CA ILE A 97 2.77 4.96 -10.45
C ILE A 97 1.67 4.35 -9.58
N PHE A 98 2.06 3.50 -8.63
CA PHE A 98 1.17 2.80 -7.72
C PHE A 98 0.87 3.58 -6.43
N ASN A 99 1.50 4.74 -6.20
CA ASN A 99 1.14 5.67 -5.13
C ASN A 99 -0.30 6.17 -5.27
N GLY A 100 -0.77 6.34 -6.52
CA GLY A 100 -2.19 6.65 -6.80
C GLY A 100 -3.15 5.48 -6.55
N PHE A 101 -2.63 4.29 -6.26
CA PHE A 101 -3.37 3.11 -5.80
C PHE A 101 -3.33 3.00 -4.26
N LEU A 102 -2.78 3.98 -3.55
CA LEU A 102 -3.04 4.16 -2.13
C LEU A 102 -4.27 5.03 -1.96
N ALA A 103 -5.43 4.38 -2.06
CA ALA A 103 -6.66 4.89 -1.48
C ALA A 103 -7.50 3.69 -1.05
N THR A 104 -7.23 3.17 0.15
CA THR A 104 -8.27 3.30 1.17
C THR A 104 -7.64 3.63 2.51
N PRO A 105 -8.31 4.51 3.27
CA PRO A 105 -7.92 4.84 4.61
C PRO A 105 -8.09 3.59 5.46
N ASP A 106 -7.00 3.09 6.02
CA ASP A 106 -6.98 3.19 7.46
C ASP A 106 -6.20 4.48 7.73
N ASP A 107 -6.88 5.62 7.59
CA ASP A 107 -6.30 6.93 7.96
C ASP A 107 -5.93 6.89 9.45
N THR A 108 -6.51 6.00 10.24
CA THR A 108 -6.09 5.68 11.62
C THR A 108 -4.71 5.01 11.75
N ALA A 109 -4.15 4.41 10.69
CA ALA A 109 -2.82 3.81 10.73
C ALA A 109 -1.69 4.77 10.32
N LEU A 110 -2.04 5.89 9.67
CA LEU A 110 -1.11 6.96 9.28
C LEU A 110 -1.34 8.24 10.09
N LEU A 111 -2.53 8.46 10.65
CA LEU A 111 -2.70 9.41 11.73
C LEU A 111 -1.99 8.82 12.95
N LEU A 112 -0.93 9.48 13.38
CA LEU A 112 -0.53 9.43 14.78
C LEU A 112 -1.79 9.85 15.53
N GLY A 113 -2.50 8.95 16.20
CA GLY A 113 -3.90 9.12 16.63
C GLY A 113 -4.20 10.37 17.47
N ASP A 114 -5.22 10.36 18.32
CA ASP A 114 -5.56 11.54 19.14
C ASP A 114 -4.52 11.90 20.23
N GLY A 115 -3.35 11.24 20.22
CA GLY A 115 -2.27 11.40 21.18
C GLY A 115 -2.37 10.48 22.40
N LYS A 116 -3.34 9.57 22.44
CA LYS A 116 -3.50 8.57 23.52
C LYS A 116 -2.88 7.21 23.21
N ASP A 117 -2.47 6.99 21.97
CA ASP A 117 -1.87 5.72 21.57
C ASP A 117 -0.47 5.54 22.16
N PRO A 118 -0.12 4.33 22.60
CA PRO A 118 1.19 4.07 23.16
C PRO A 118 2.29 4.12 22.09
N TRP A 119 3.50 4.48 22.49
CA TRP A 119 4.63 4.72 21.57
C TRP A 119 4.89 3.64 20.52
N PHE A 120 4.68 2.36 20.87
CA PHE A 120 4.94 1.24 19.97
C PHE A 120 3.88 1.11 18.87
N VAL A 121 2.64 1.53 19.14
CA VAL A 121 1.56 1.62 18.14
C VAL A 121 1.85 2.77 17.18
N ILE A 122 2.20 3.94 17.71
CA ILE A 122 2.59 5.13 16.94
C ILE A 122 3.77 4.83 15.99
N LEU A 123 4.81 4.15 16.48
CA LEU A 123 6.00 3.84 15.67
C LEU A 123 5.82 2.60 14.80
N GLY A 124 4.70 1.86 14.91
CA GLY A 124 4.48 0.63 14.16
C GLY A 124 5.49 -0.48 14.50
N VAL A 125 5.97 -0.53 15.74
CA VAL A 125 6.97 -1.51 16.22
C VAL A 125 6.40 -2.38 17.34
N LYS A 126 7.10 -3.46 17.69
CA LYS A 126 6.72 -4.29 18.84
C LYS A 126 6.97 -3.56 20.16
N VAL A 127 6.19 -3.90 21.19
CA VAL A 127 6.35 -3.34 22.55
C VAL A 127 7.74 -3.60 23.16
N ASP A 128 8.42 -4.66 22.72
CA ASP A 128 9.78 -5.05 23.12
C ASP A 128 10.86 -4.64 22.10
N ALA A 129 10.54 -3.73 21.17
CA ALA A 129 11.45 -3.30 20.14
C ALA A 129 12.76 -2.73 20.71
N LYS A 130 13.88 -3.14 20.12
CA LYS A 130 15.21 -2.61 20.44
C LYS A 130 15.36 -1.18 19.93
N ARG A 131 16.30 -0.43 20.53
CA ARG A 131 16.60 0.97 20.18
C ARG A 131 16.84 1.19 18.69
N ASP A 132 17.49 0.25 18.00
CA ASP A 132 17.76 0.38 16.56
C ASP A 132 16.49 0.29 15.70
N ALA A 133 15.55 -0.57 16.10
CA ALA A 133 14.24 -0.69 15.43
C ALA A 133 13.41 0.59 15.64
N ILE A 134 13.45 1.15 16.85
CA ILE A 134 12.78 2.41 17.20
C ILE A 134 13.33 3.58 16.38
N ARG A 135 14.66 3.69 16.26
CA ARG A 135 15.30 4.73 15.42
C ARG A 135 14.97 4.59 13.94
N SER A 136 14.95 3.35 13.45
CA SER A 136 14.65 3.08 12.05
C SER A 136 13.20 3.44 11.69
N ALA A 137 12.26 3.06 12.56
CA ALA A 137 10.85 3.41 12.42
C ALA A 137 10.61 4.92 12.48
N TYR A 138 11.21 5.59 13.47
CA TYR A 138 11.14 7.05 13.60
C TYR A 138 11.67 7.77 12.35
N LYS A 139 12.82 7.33 11.80
CA LYS A 139 13.40 7.93 10.59
C LYS A 139 12.49 7.76 9.39
N ALA A 140 11.87 6.59 9.23
CA ALA A 140 10.94 6.32 8.13
C ALA A 140 9.69 7.21 8.23
N LEU A 141 9.07 7.28 9.42
CA LEU A 141 7.87 8.09 9.67
C LEU A 141 8.15 9.59 9.58
N SER A 142 9.32 10.05 10.01
CA SER A 142 9.70 11.47 9.92
C SER A 142 9.80 11.96 8.49
N LEU A 143 10.17 11.08 7.54
CA LEU A 143 10.21 11.44 6.12
C LEU A 143 8.82 11.58 5.49
N VAL A 144 7.82 10.92 6.09
CA VAL A 144 6.42 10.89 5.65
C VAL A 144 5.64 12.05 6.28
N HIS A 145 5.78 12.27 7.59
CA HIS A 145 5.05 13.28 8.34
C HIS A 145 5.77 14.63 8.45
N HIS A 146 6.86 14.84 7.71
CA HIS A 146 7.55 16.13 7.75
C HIS A 146 6.64 17.24 7.21
N PRO A 147 6.52 18.39 7.91
CA PRO A 147 5.75 19.55 7.45
C PRO A 147 6.14 19.99 6.02
N ASP A 148 7.44 20.11 5.76
CA ASP A 148 7.99 20.44 4.43
C ASP A 148 7.67 19.42 3.31
N ARG A 149 7.13 18.24 3.63
CA ARG A 149 6.82 17.16 2.68
C ARG A 149 5.34 16.79 2.64
N GLY A 150 4.48 17.64 3.20
CA GLY A 150 3.03 17.45 3.20
C GLY A 150 2.46 16.80 4.46
N GLY A 151 3.26 16.67 5.53
CA GLY A 151 2.78 16.33 6.87
C GLY A 151 2.34 17.57 7.67
N THR A 152 1.94 17.35 8.93
CA THR A 152 1.53 18.44 9.85
C THR A 152 2.52 18.60 11.00
N ASP A 153 2.62 19.80 11.56
CA ASP A 153 3.44 20.06 12.75
C ASP A 153 2.96 19.24 13.95
N GLU A 154 1.63 19.04 14.08
CA GLU A 154 1.05 18.21 15.14
C GLU A 154 1.48 16.75 15.04
N ASP A 155 1.50 16.18 13.83
CA ASP A 155 1.93 14.81 13.61
C ASP A 155 3.43 14.66 13.90
N MET A 156 4.25 15.59 13.42
CA MET A 156 5.68 15.55 13.73
C MET A 156 5.95 15.65 15.25
N ALA A 157 5.17 16.47 15.98
CA ALA A 157 5.27 16.57 17.43
C ALA A 157 4.89 15.26 18.13
N ARG A 158 3.85 14.56 17.70
CA ARG A 158 3.45 13.25 18.25
C ARG A 158 4.53 12.18 18.00
N LEU A 159 5.09 12.16 16.80
CA LEU A 159 6.16 11.22 16.45
C LEU A 159 7.39 11.41 17.34
N ASN A 160 7.74 12.66 17.64
CA ASN A 160 8.84 13.02 18.54
C ASN A 160 8.60 12.54 19.98
N ILE A 161 7.38 12.67 20.50
CA ILE A 161 7.01 12.21 21.85
C ILE A 161 7.13 10.68 21.93
N ALA A 162 6.55 9.95 20.98
CA ALA A 162 6.61 8.49 20.95
C ALA A 162 8.05 7.97 20.82
N PHE A 163 8.88 8.61 20.01
CA PHE A 163 10.30 8.27 19.90
C PHE A 163 11.03 8.43 21.24
N LYS A 164 10.79 9.54 21.95
CA LYS A 164 11.38 9.80 23.27
C LYS A 164 10.96 8.76 24.31
N GLU A 165 9.68 8.39 24.34
CA GLU A 165 9.16 7.36 25.23
C GLU A 165 9.74 5.98 24.94
N GLY A 166 9.76 5.57 23.67
CA GLY A 166 10.34 4.29 23.25
C GLY A 166 11.83 4.19 23.61
N MET A 167 12.60 5.27 23.41
CA MET A 167 14.03 5.29 23.74
C MET A 167 14.32 5.22 25.25
N ASN A 168 13.41 5.72 26.09
CA ASN A 168 13.52 5.63 27.55
C ASN A 168 13.20 4.23 28.06
N ILE A 169 12.23 3.54 27.45
CA ILE A 169 11.75 2.22 27.90
C ILE A 169 12.57 1.08 27.30
N ALA A 170 13.08 1.25 26.07
CA ALA A 170 13.80 0.21 25.35
C ALA A 170 15.10 -0.18 26.06
N LYS A 171 15.21 -1.48 26.34
CA LYS A 171 16.45 -2.12 26.77
C LYS A 171 17.49 -1.98 25.65
N VAL A 172 18.75 -1.79 26.07
CA VAL A 172 19.91 -1.64 25.18
C VAL A 172 20.00 -2.80 24.20
#